data_AF-A0A7V5MHX0-F1
#
_entry.id   AF-A0A7V5MHX0-F1
#
_cell.length_a   1.000
_cell.length_b   1.000
_cell.length_c   1.000
_cell.angle_alpha   90.00
_cell.angle_beta   90.00
_cell.angle_gamma   90.00
#
_symmetry.space_group_name_H-M   'P 1'
#
loop_
_entity.id
_entity.type
_entity.pdbx_description
1 polymer ?
#
loop_
_entity_poly.entity_id
_entity_poly.type
_entity_poly.pdbx_seq_one_letter_code
_entity_poly.pdbx_strand_id
1 'polypeptide(L)'
;MSRSGFENERALQEALHHQRYEKLNDNLKQMLHVSFRSTRGLIRCEREGGEHKSDLRIHIGSESHSYSVKKGRGNSVHQEPVEAFIIAMKRELGMSDEVADALRAFIWGDGTLDGTGEVSKRMASRSFKKQHPERIKRIQRFLDTHREALIRRFVIEGVSGEASAEFVYYGNVTRGFCVSSDRLLEWLVTRTSRGVLSVGRLTLQAWNRNLKGKPSQEKKRGMMQLKWGQMKKDMRLLSQSTGYRAGKTSEEQFVERLNRKAERSYWDVLGLPAEGHYAIRVKYQQYGKLSGRKVWAKADAFIASGSVDPSYLEQRAYRLDEDDGRRCGLRAIEGTGISIKRPNSQAYQIIKMRPETFAKLFGSTLLAAGASLYCKKLSKLHHNEAILRGWGVTVEAFLAYYSNALEMPIGSVSSAKCQRCLRAIKRYAKATITEQIKNDPTLAAFLFLGVGNFDEPYTAHWLYEEGILRPNRRLPFRITTGSGRSRGRYTLVVKPK
;
A
#
# COMPACT_ATOMS: atom_id res chain seq x y z
N MET A 1 13.03 -23.42 -15.08
CA MET A 1 12.62 -22.08 -15.54
C MET A 1 12.15 -22.16 -16.99
N SER A 2 11.20 -21.33 -17.44
CA SER A 2 10.74 -21.35 -18.84
C SER A 2 11.75 -20.64 -19.75
N ARG A 3 11.94 -21.11 -21.01
CA ARG A 3 12.81 -20.47 -22.03
C ARG A 3 12.63 -18.93 -22.11
N SER A 4 11.41 -18.46 -21.94
CA SER A 4 11.03 -17.03 -21.91
C SER A 4 11.72 -16.17 -20.84
N GLY A 5 12.24 -16.76 -19.75
CA GLY A 5 12.98 -16.04 -18.70
C GLY A 5 14.39 -15.67 -19.14
N PHE A 6 15.16 -16.68 -19.55
CA PHE A 6 16.52 -16.51 -20.08
C PHE A 6 16.56 -15.64 -21.34
N GLU A 7 15.57 -15.79 -22.23
CA GLU A 7 15.41 -14.91 -23.40
C GLU A 7 15.21 -13.44 -22.99
N ASN A 8 14.51 -13.20 -21.87
CA ASN A 8 14.27 -11.86 -21.37
C ASN A 8 15.53 -11.22 -20.77
N GLU A 9 16.32 -12.00 -20.03
CA GLU A 9 17.63 -11.56 -19.53
C GLU A 9 18.56 -11.19 -20.69
N ARG A 10 18.64 -12.04 -21.72
CA ARG A 10 19.44 -11.78 -22.91
C ARG A 10 18.99 -10.50 -23.62
N ALA A 11 17.69 -10.33 -23.83
CA ALA A 11 17.15 -9.13 -24.45
C ALA A 11 17.43 -7.85 -23.64
N LEU A 12 17.39 -7.93 -22.31
CA LEU A 12 17.77 -6.81 -21.44
C LEU A 12 19.27 -6.50 -21.53
N GLN A 13 20.12 -7.52 -21.54
CA GLN A 13 21.55 -7.36 -21.72
C GLN A 13 21.85 -6.66 -23.05
N GLU A 14 21.33 -7.18 -24.17
CA GLU A 14 21.53 -6.63 -25.52
C GLU A 14 21.04 -5.17 -25.61
N ALA A 15 19.92 -4.83 -24.97
CA ALA A 15 19.36 -3.48 -24.97
C ALA A 15 20.14 -2.48 -24.10
N LEU A 16 20.97 -2.95 -23.17
CA LEU A 16 21.74 -2.11 -22.23
C LEU A 16 23.24 -2.05 -22.59
N HIS A 17 23.81 -3.18 -23.00
CA HIS A 17 25.25 -3.32 -23.21
C HIS A 17 25.74 -2.45 -24.35
N HIS A 18 26.83 -1.72 -24.13
CA HIS A 18 27.44 -0.78 -25.08
C HIS A 18 26.51 0.36 -25.53
N GLN A 19 25.44 0.62 -24.77
CA GLN A 19 24.57 1.78 -25.00
C GLN A 19 24.98 2.96 -24.12
N ARG A 20 24.57 4.15 -24.55
CA ARG A 20 24.57 5.36 -23.71
C ARG A 20 23.17 5.58 -23.16
N TYR A 21 23.06 6.16 -21.97
CA TYR A 21 21.79 6.38 -21.29
C TYR A 21 20.77 7.11 -22.17
N GLU A 22 21.20 8.09 -22.95
CA GLU A 22 20.34 8.91 -23.81
C GLU A 22 19.66 8.08 -24.91
N LYS A 23 20.31 7.00 -25.37
CA LYS A 23 19.82 6.10 -26.43
C LYS A 23 18.84 5.04 -25.93
N LEU A 24 18.71 4.88 -24.62
CA LEU A 24 17.77 3.93 -24.03
C LEU A 24 16.33 4.43 -24.13
N ASN A 25 15.38 3.47 -24.12
CA ASN A 25 13.97 3.78 -23.93
C ASN A 25 13.69 4.23 -22.47
N ASP A 26 12.56 4.91 -22.27
CA ASP A 26 12.20 5.48 -20.96
C ASP A 26 12.13 4.47 -19.82
N ASN A 27 11.72 3.24 -20.13
CA ASN A 27 11.63 2.18 -19.14
C ASN A 27 13.04 1.76 -18.62
N LEU A 28 14.00 1.57 -19.52
CA LEU A 28 15.38 1.25 -19.13
C LEU A 28 16.08 2.45 -18.49
N LYS A 29 15.80 3.67 -18.96
CA LYS A 29 16.24 4.91 -18.29
C LYS A 29 15.76 4.94 -16.84
N GLN A 30 14.48 4.67 -16.62
CA GLN A 30 13.89 4.62 -15.28
C GLN A 30 14.53 3.52 -14.41
N MET A 31 14.80 2.35 -14.98
CA MET A 31 15.49 1.26 -14.27
C MET A 31 16.85 1.74 -13.76
N LEU A 32 17.67 2.37 -14.61
CA LEU A 32 19.01 2.84 -14.23
C LEU A 32 18.98 4.03 -13.28
N HIS A 33 17.99 4.91 -13.40
CA HIS A 33 17.83 6.05 -12.51
C HIS A 33 17.50 5.65 -11.06
N VAL A 34 16.94 4.45 -10.85
CA VAL A 34 16.67 3.92 -9.50
C VAL A 34 17.94 3.45 -8.79
N SER A 35 18.96 3.05 -9.55
CA SER A 35 20.11 2.33 -9.03
C SER A 35 21.42 3.12 -9.11
N PHE A 36 21.61 3.95 -10.14
CA PHE A 36 22.83 4.71 -10.36
C PHE A 36 22.67 6.18 -9.98
N ARG A 37 23.69 6.76 -9.33
CA ARG A 37 23.73 8.20 -9.03
C ARG A 37 24.06 9.01 -10.26
N SER A 38 24.94 8.49 -11.11
CA SER A 38 25.29 9.07 -12.40
C SER A 38 25.01 8.09 -13.52
N THR A 39 24.38 8.57 -14.58
CA THR A 39 24.16 7.79 -15.81
C THR A 39 25.09 8.22 -16.95
N ARG A 40 26.12 9.02 -16.65
CA ARG A 40 27.13 9.46 -17.62
C ARG A 40 28.14 8.34 -17.88
N GLY A 41 28.21 7.88 -19.12
CA GLY A 41 29.21 6.89 -19.55
C GLY A 41 28.62 5.83 -20.48
N LEU A 42 29.46 4.88 -20.88
CA LEU A 42 29.02 3.69 -21.59
C LEU A 42 28.49 2.68 -20.57
N ILE A 43 27.33 2.10 -20.86
CA ILE A 43 26.72 1.08 -20.02
C ILE A 43 27.34 -0.27 -20.41
N ARG A 44 27.93 -0.97 -19.44
CA ARG A 44 28.33 -2.37 -19.60
C ARG A 44 27.36 -3.24 -18.81
N CYS A 45 26.74 -4.21 -19.49
CA CYS A 45 25.79 -5.14 -18.87
C CYS A 45 26.27 -6.57 -19.10
N GLU A 46 26.41 -7.33 -18.02
CA GLU A 46 26.87 -8.71 -17.98
C GLU A 46 25.77 -9.59 -17.40
N ARG A 47 25.66 -10.83 -17.88
CA ARG A 47 24.76 -11.82 -17.28
C ARG A 47 25.49 -12.53 -16.15
N GLU A 48 24.82 -12.66 -15.02
CA GLU A 48 25.27 -13.50 -13.92
C GLU A 48 24.47 -14.81 -13.94
N GLY A 49 25.15 -15.94 -13.77
CA GLY A 49 24.54 -17.26 -13.77
C GLY A 49 25.08 -18.11 -12.63
N GLY A 50 24.37 -19.17 -12.26
CA GLY A 50 24.74 -20.08 -11.16
C GLY A 50 23.63 -20.23 -10.12
N GLU A 51 23.98 -20.62 -8.90
CA GLU A 51 23.04 -20.78 -7.77
C GLU A 51 22.64 -19.45 -7.10
N HIS A 52 23.20 -18.34 -7.58
CA HIS A 52 22.96 -16.99 -7.08
C HIS A 52 21.63 -16.41 -7.61
N LYS A 53 21.12 -15.38 -6.92
CA LYS A 53 19.86 -14.71 -7.30
C LYS A 53 20.01 -13.55 -8.27
N SER A 54 21.23 -13.09 -8.51
CA SER A 54 21.49 -12.05 -9.49
C SER A 54 21.51 -12.65 -10.89
N ASP A 55 20.78 -11.99 -11.79
CA ASP A 55 20.63 -12.39 -13.19
C ASP A 55 21.44 -11.44 -14.12
N LEU A 56 21.69 -10.19 -13.70
CA LEU A 56 22.47 -9.20 -14.44
C LEU A 56 23.35 -8.36 -13.52
N ARG A 57 24.54 -7.98 -14.00
CA ARG A 57 25.39 -6.93 -13.42
C ARG A 57 25.55 -5.79 -14.40
N ILE A 58 25.30 -4.57 -13.96
CA ILE A 58 25.39 -3.37 -14.80
C ILE A 58 26.47 -2.44 -14.24
N HIS A 59 27.28 -1.86 -15.11
CA HIS A 59 28.31 -0.87 -14.79
C HIS A 59 28.08 0.42 -15.58
N ILE A 60 28.20 1.57 -14.90
CA ILE A 60 28.21 2.89 -15.51
C ILE A 60 29.27 3.73 -14.78
N GLY A 61 30.33 4.13 -15.50
CA GLY A 61 31.46 4.81 -14.88
C GLY A 61 32.13 3.90 -13.84
N SER A 62 32.22 4.37 -12.59
CA SER A 62 32.76 3.61 -11.45
C SER A 62 31.71 2.86 -10.63
N GLU A 63 30.42 3.05 -10.90
CA GLU A 63 29.33 2.38 -10.19
C GLU A 63 29.04 1.01 -10.84
N SER A 64 28.75 0.00 -10.01
CA SER A 64 28.33 -1.34 -10.44
C SER A 64 27.22 -1.83 -9.53
N HIS A 65 26.16 -2.38 -10.11
CA HIS A 65 25.01 -2.92 -9.36
C HIS A 65 24.52 -4.25 -9.92
N SER A 66 24.11 -5.15 -9.02
CA SER A 66 23.52 -6.46 -9.34
C SER A 66 21.98 -6.45 -9.34
N TYR A 67 21.37 -7.23 -10.25
CA TYR A 67 19.92 -7.24 -10.48
C TYR A 67 19.35 -8.65 -10.58
N SER A 68 18.30 -8.93 -9.81
CA SER A 68 17.44 -10.09 -10.04
C SER A 68 16.31 -9.71 -11.00
N VAL A 69 16.26 -10.36 -12.16
CA VAL A 69 15.25 -10.16 -13.21
C VAL A 69 14.12 -11.17 -13.06
N LYS A 70 12.88 -10.68 -13.11
CA LYS A 70 11.67 -11.50 -12.97
C LYS A 70 10.62 -11.09 -14.00
N LYS A 71 9.88 -12.07 -14.52
CA LYS A 71 8.84 -11.86 -15.53
C LYS A 71 7.76 -12.94 -15.46
N GLY A 72 6.55 -12.59 -15.90
CA GLY A 72 5.46 -13.53 -16.15
C GLY A 72 4.49 -13.72 -14.98
N ARG A 73 3.46 -14.56 -15.21
CA ARG A 73 2.35 -14.79 -14.26
C ARG A 73 2.62 -15.91 -13.25
N GLY A 74 3.69 -16.69 -13.47
CA GLY A 74 4.01 -17.88 -12.68
C GLY A 74 4.30 -17.60 -11.21
N ASN A 75 4.70 -16.35 -10.90
CA ASN A 75 4.87 -15.81 -9.54
C ASN A 75 5.72 -16.68 -8.61
N SER A 76 6.52 -17.60 -9.14
CA SER A 76 7.37 -18.49 -8.36
C SER A 76 8.73 -17.84 -8.26
N VAL A 77 9.19 -17.62 -7.03
CA VAL A 77 10.40 -16.83 -6.78
C VAL A 77 11.56 -17.70 -6.31
N HIS A 78 11.26 -18.90 -5.81
CA HIS A 78 12.27 -19.86 -5.35
C HIS A 78 11.74 -21.30 -5.40
N GLN A 79 12.65 -22.25 -5.65
CA GLN A 79 12.41 -23.69 -5.58
C GLN A 79 13.69 -24.38 -5.13
N GLU A 80 13.57 -25.32 -4.20
CA GLU A 80 14.69 -26.18 -3.76
C GLU A 80 14.14 -27.51 -3.20
N PRO A 81 14.96 -28.57 -3.11
CA PRO A 81 14.58 -29.80 -2.40
C PRO A 81 14.35 -29.54 -0.91
N VAL A 82 13.34 -30.20 -0.32
CA VAL A 82 12.99 -30.01 1.10
C VAL A 82 14.14 -30.39 2.04
N GLU A 83 14.90 -31.44 1.73
CA GLU A 83 16.02 -31.87 2.57
C GLU A 83 17.17 -30.88 2.54
N ALA A 84 17.52 -30.35 1.37
CA ALA A 84 18.55 -29.32 1.25
C ALA A 84 18.18 -28.07 2.07
N PHE A 85 16.90 -27.67 2.02
CA PHE A 85 16.40 -26.58 2.85
C PHE A 85 16.48 -26.92 4.35
N ILE A 86 16.03 -28.10 4.78
CA ILE A 86 16.07 -28.50 6.19
C ILE A 86 17.51 -28.50 6.72
N ILE A 87 18.47 -29.05 5.98
CA ILE A 87 19.89 -29.07 6.35
C ILE A 87 20.40 -27.64 6.57
N ALA A 88 20.12 -26.73 5.63
CA ALA A 88 20.49 -25.33 5.75
C ALA A 88 19.84 -24.67 6.98
N MET A 89 18.54 -24.87 7.20
CA MET A 89 17.83 -24.23 8.31
C MET A 89 18.22 -24.78 9.68
N LYS A 90 18.61 -26.05 9.77
CA LYS A 90 19.20 -26.60 11.01
C LYS A 90 20.52 -25.89 11.34
N ARG A 91 21.39 -25.78 10.34
CA ARG A 91 22.71 -25.16 10.47
C ARG A 91 22.63 -23.66 10.77
N GLU A 92 21.79 -22.93 10.05
CA GLU A 92 21.79 -21.47 10.03
C GLU A 92 20.82 -20.85 11.04
N LEU A 93 19.71 -21.53 11.32
CA LEU A 93 18.59 -20.97 12.08
C LEU A 93 18.15 -21.83 13.26
N GLY A 94 18.86 -22.93 13.55
CA GLY A 94 18.55 -23.81 14.68
C GLY A 94 17.19 -24.52 14.56
N MET A 95 16.78 -24.91 13.34
CA MET A 95 15.56 -25.69 13.15
C MET A 95 15.60 -27.00 13.94
N SER A 96 14.57 -27.29 14.74
CA SER A 96 14.46 -28.56 15.48
C SER A 96 13.97 -29.71 14.60
N ASP A 97 14.20 -30.96 15.03
CA ASP A 97 13.73 -32.16 14.32
C ASP A 97 12.21 -32.20 14.19
N GLU A 98 11.47 -31.75 15.21
CA GLU A 98 10.01 -31.73 15.16
C GLU A 98 9.46 -30.75 14.12
N VAL A 99 10.19 -29.66 13.84
CA VAL A 99 9.87 -28.71 12.77
C VAL A 99 10.23 -29.32 11.42
N ALA A 100 11.40 -29.95 11.30
CA ALA A 100 11.86 -30.61 10.09
C ALA A 100 10.88 -31.71 9.65
N ASP A 101 10.46 -32.59 10.57
CA ASP A 101 9.52 -33.68 10.28
C ASP A 101 8.12 -33.17 9.97
N ALA A 102 7.68 -32.09 10.63
CA ALA A 102 6.44 -31.43 10.26
C ALA A 102 6.51 -30.90 8.82
N LEU A 103 7.64 -30.30 8.42
CA LEU A 103 7.84 -29.77 7.08
C LEU A 103 7.94 -30.88 6.03
N ARG A 104 8.67 -31.97 6.29
CA ARG A 104 8.73 -33.17 5.42
C ARG A 104 7.34 -33.73 5.16
N ALA A 105 6.61 -34.03 6.23
CA ALA A 105 5.25 -34.54 6.13
C ALA A 105 4.34 -33.60 5.34
N PHE A 106 4.50 -32.28 5.52
CA PHE A 106 3.77 -31.30 4.73
C PHE A 106 4.17 -31.31 3.26
N ILE A 107 5.46 -31.34 2.92
CA ILE A 107 5.90 -31.27 1.52
C ILE A 107 5.52 -32.54 0.77
N TRP A 108 5.80 -33.72 1.33
CA TRP A 108 5.43 -35.01 0.75
C TRP A 108 3.93 -35.23 0.73
N GLY A 109 3.28 -35.01 1.88
CA GLY A 109 1.84 -35.11 2.05
C GLY A 109 1.28 -36.48 1.66
N ASP A 110 1.99 -37.56 1.97
CA ASP A 110 1.66 -38.95 1.61
C ASP A 110 1.63 -39.90 2.82
N GLY A 111 1.69 -39.33 4.03
CA GLY A 111 1.75 -40.07 5.29
C GLY A 111 3.16 -40.47 5.74
N THR A 112 4.20 -40.18 4.94
CA THR A 112 5.60 -40.50 5.24
C THR A 112 6.46 -39.24 5.39
N LEU A 113 7.72 -39.40 5.80
CA LEU A 113 8.69 -38.31 5.90
C LEU A 113 9.71 -38.31 4.75
N ASP A 114 9.77 -39.38 3.97
CA ASP A 114 10.78 -39.64 2.94
C ASP A 114 10.17 -39.70 1.52
N GLY A 115 8.85 -39.62 1.40
CA GLY A 115 8.16 -39.62 0.12
C GLY A 115 7.79 -41.00 -0.42
N THR A 116 7.94 -42.05 0.39
CA THR A 116 7.63 -43.45 0.02
C THR A 116 6.13 -43.78 0.10
N GLY A 117 5.29 -42.84 0.52
CA GLY A 117 3.86 -43.08 0.69
C GLY A 117 3.12 -43.40 -0.62
N GLU A 118 2.20 -44.35 -0.52
CA GLU A 118 1.32 -44.78 -1.60
C GLU A 118 0.51 -43.63 -2.20
N VAL A 119 0.18 -43.73 -3.49
CA VAL A 119 -0.61 -42.70 -4.20
C VAL A 119 -1.96 -42.42 -3.51
N SER A 120 -2.61 -43.46 -2.99
CA SER A 120 -3.88 -43.39 -2.25
C SER A 120 -3.81 -42.52 -0.98
N LYS A 121 -2.64 -42.42 -0.36
CA LYS A 121 -2.39 -41.64 0.87
C LYS A 121 -2.01 -40.18 0.59
N ARG A 122 -1.76 -39.83 -0.68
CA ARG A 122 -1.35 -38.48 -1.08
C ARG A 122 -2.49 -37.48 -0.92
N MET A 123 -2.24 -36.40 -0.20
CA MET A 123 -3.24 -35.41 0.15
C MET A 123 -2.90 -33.99 -0.31
N ALA A 124 -3.93 -33.22 -0.63
CA ALA A 124 -3.81 -31.80 -0.95
C ALA A 124 -3.47 -30.94 0.28
N SER A 125 -2.84 -29.77 0.08
CA SER A 125 -2.36 -28.92 1.19
C SER A 125 -3.47 -28.44 2.13
N ARG A 126 -4.68 -28.22 1.59
CA ARG A 126 -5.84 -27.84 2.39
C ARG A 126 -6.33 -28.99 3.28
N SER A 127 -6.36 -30.21 2.74
CA SER A 127 -6.70 -31.42 3.49
C SER A 127 -5.68 -31.68 4.60
N PHE A 128 -4.39 -31.57 4.28
CA PHE A 128 -3.31 -31.68 5.27
C PHE A 128 -3.47 -30.65 6.40
N LYS A 129 -3.77 -29.39 6.07
CA LYS A 129 -4.00 -28.35 7.10
C LYS A 129 -5.17 -28.69 8.02
N LYS A 130 -6.24 -29.31 7.49
CA LYS A 130 -7.41 -29.71 8.28
C LYS A 130 -7.11 -30.90 9.19
N GLN A 131 -6.36 -31.89 8.69
CA GLN A 131 -6.06 -33.13 9.40
C GLN A 131 -4.88 -33.01 10.39
N HIS A 132 -3.90 -32.15 10.08
CA HIS A 132 -2.69 -31.95 10.88
C HIS A 132 -2.44 -30.48 11.23
N PRO A 133 -3.41 -29.79 11.88
CA PRO A 133 -3.29 -28.37 12.19
C PRO A 133 -2.08 -28.07 13.09
N GLU A 134 -1.72 -28.98 13.99
CA GLU A 134 -0.61 -28.79 14.92
C GLU A 134 0.76 -28.77 14.22
N ARG A 135 0.95 -29.63 13.21
CA ARG A 135 2.15 -29.60 12.35
C ARG A 135 2.24 -28.29 11.58
N ILE A 136 1.12 -27.80 11.03
CA ILE A 136 1.08 -26.49 10.35
C ILE A 136 1.44 -25.35 11.31
N LYS A 137 0.88 -25.33 12.53
CA LYS A 137 1.22 -24.30 13.53
C LYS A 137 2.70 -24.32 13.89
N ARG A 138 3.30 -25.52 14.03
CA ARG A 138 4.72 -25.67 14.34
C ARG A 138 5.61 -25.10 13.24
N ILE A 139 5.35 -25.47 11.98
CA ILE A 139 6.09 -24.93 10.83
C ILE A 139 5.88 -23.41 10.75
N GLN A 140 4.64 -22.93 10.86
CA GLN A 140 4.32 -21.51 10.74
C GLN A 140 5.04 -20.68 11.81
N ARG A 141 5.13 -21.17 13.05
CA ARG A 141 5.86 -20.50 14.13
C ARG A 141 7.35 -20.31 13.77
N PHE A 142 7.99 -21.37 13.27
CA PHE A 142 9.38 -21.27 12.79
C PHE A 142 9.52 -20.24 11.65
N LEU A 143 8.63 -20.31 10.65
CA LEU A 143 8.64 -19.38 9.52
C LEU A 143 8.41 -17.91 9.96
N ASP A 144 7.60 -17.68 10.99
CA ASP A 144 7.35 -16.35 11.53
C ASP A 144 8.53 -15.82 12.33
N THR A 145 9.18 -16.66 13.15
CA THR A 145 10.37 -16.31 13.92
C THR A 145 11.53 -15.89 13.01
N HIS A 146 11.76 -16.63 11.93
CA HIS A 146 12.90 -16.39 11.03
C HIS A 146 12.51 -15.71 9.70
N ARG A 147 11.37 -15.02 9.69
CA ARG A 147 10.74 -14.51 8.47
C ARG A 147 11.66 -13.69 7.58
N GLU A 148 12.41 -12.76 8.18
CA GLU A 148 13.29 -11.86 7.44
C GLU A 148 14.45 -12.61 6.78
N ALA A 149 15.16 -13.45 7.54
CA ALA A 149 16.25 -14.29 7.03
C ALA A 149 15.77 -15.20 5.89
N LEU A 150 14.59 -15.81 6.05
CA LEU A 150 14.00 -16.66 5.02
C LEU A 150 13.65 -15.88 3.74
N ILE A 151 13.03 -14.69 3.86
CA ILE A 151 12.71 -13.87 2.68
C ILE A 151 13.98 -13.43 1.96
N ARG A 152 15.01 -13.02 2.72
CA ARG A 152 16.31 -12.64 2.18
C ARG A 152 16.94 -13.78 1.39
N ARG A 153 16.99 -15.00 1.95
CA ARG A 153 17.41 -16.22 1.22
C ARG A 153 16.63 -16.43 -0.07
N PHE A 154 15.30 -16.41 0.00
CA PHE A 154 14.46 -16.79 -1.15
C PHE A 154 14.41 -15.76 -2.28
N VAL A 155 14.59 -14.47 -1.98
CA VAL A 155 14.37 -13.38 -2.94
C VAL A 155 15.66 -12.66 -3.31
N ILE A 156 16.64 -12.57 -2.42
CA ILE A 156 17.80 -11.67 -2.56
C ILE A 156 19.10 -12.45 -2.76
N GLU A 157 19.34 -13.50 -1.97
CA GLU A 157 20.66 -14.16 -1.90
C GLU A 157 20.72 -15.50 -2.64
N GLY A 158 19.65 -16.29 -2.60
CA GLY A 158 19.64 -17.64 -3.17
C GLY A 158 20.11 -18.70 -2.18
N VAL A 159 20.53 -19.86 -2.71
CA VAL A 159 20.86 -21.04 -1.88
C VAL A 159 22.24 -20.90 -1.24
N SER A 160 23.22 -20.33 -1.96
CA SER A 160 24.63 -20.24 -1.57
C SER A 160 24.96 -19.05 -0.67
N GLY A 161 24.17 -17.96 -0.68
CA GLY A 161 24.40 -16.78 0.17
C GLY A 161 25.52 -15.84 -0.31
N GLU A 162 26.31 -16.23 -1.31
CA GLU A 162 27.56 -15.54 -1.69
C GLU A 162 27.37 -14.34 -2.63
N ALA A 163 26.24 -14.25 -3.33
CA ALA A 163 25.95 -13.10 -4.21
C ALA A 163 24.49 -12.67 -4.08
N SER A 164 24.31 -11.46 -3.54
CA SER A 164 23.02 -10.83 -3.37
C SER A 164 22.69 -9.91 -4.55
N ALA A 165 21.43 -9.93 -4.98
CA ALA A 165 20.93 -8.92 -5.89
C ALA A 165 20.67 -7.63 -5.11
N GLU A 166 21.28 -6.52 -5.49
CA GLU A 166 21.03 -5.20 -4.89
C GLU A 166 19.67 -4.63 -5.30
N PHE A 167 19.21 -5.00 -6.50
CA PHE A 167 17.95 -4.57 -7.07
C PHE A 167 17.14 -5.74 -7.63
N VAL A 168 15.82 -5.60 -7.62
CA VAL A 168 14.90 -6.53 -8.29
C VAL A 168 14.18 -5.78 -9.40
N TYR A 169 14.31 -6.30 -10.63
CA TYR A 169 13.63 -5.80 -11.81
C TYR A 169 12.52 -6.76 -12.24
N TYR A 170 11.27 -6.30 -12.21
CA TYR A 170 10.13 -7.05 -12.73
C TYR A 170 9.67 -6.48 -14.07
N GLY A 171 10.00 -7.12 -15.18
CA GLY A 171 9.68 -6.58 -16.50
C GLY A 171 10.41 -7.21 -17.68
N ASN A 172 10.36 -6.51 -18.81
CA ASN A 172 11.11 -6.75 -20.04
C ASN A 172 11.75 -5.44 -20.52
N VAL A 173 12.34 -5.42 -21.71
CA VAL A 173 13.00 -4.21 -22.27
C VAL A 173 12.07 -2.99 -22.32
N THR A 174 10.79 -3.17 -22.65
CA THR A 174 9.87 -2.06 -22.94
C THR A 174 9.02 -1.64 -21.75
N ARG A 175 8.89 -2.47 -20.72
CA ARG A 175 8.10 -2.19 -19.52
C ARG A 175 8.57 -2.98 -18.30
N GLY A 176 8.62 -2.33 -17.15
CA GLY A 176 8.96 -2.97 -15.90
C GLY A 176 8.97 -2.04 -14.69
N PHE A 177 9.38 -2.61 -13.57
CA PHE A 177 9.48 -1.94 -12.28
C PHE A 177 10.80 -2.33 -11.62
N CYS A 178 11.60 -1.35 -11.20
CA CYS A 178 12.85 -1.55 -10.47
C CYS A 178 12.71 -1.08 -9.02
N VAL A 179 13.21 -1.87 -8.07
CA VAL A 179 13.16 -1.60 -6.63
C VAL A 179 14.43 -2.14 -5.98
N SER A 180 14.99 -1.43 -5.00
CA SER A 180 16.10 -1.95 -4.19
C SER A 180 15.67 -3.13 -3.31
N SER A 181 16.59 -4.07 -3.11
CA SER A 181 16.33 -5.30 -2.37
C SER A 181 16.00 -5.06 -0.90
N ASP A 182 16.64 -4.10 -0.23
CA ASP A 182 16.31 -3.75 1.17
C ASP A 182 14.87 -3.30 1.35
N ARG A 183 14.40 -2.45 0.44
CA ARG A 183 13.02 -1.96 0.48
C ARG A 183 12.04 -3.08 0.18
N LEU A 184 12.41 -3.93 -0.78
CA LEU A 184 11.60 -5.09 -1.10
C LEU A 184 11.50 -6.04 0.10
N LEU A 185 12.60 -6.27 0.82
CA LEU A 185 12.63 -7.08 2.03
C LEU A 185 11.66 -6.54 3.09
N GLU A 186 11.77 -5.25 3.43
CA GLU A 186 10.88 -4.57 4.39
C GLU A 186 9.39 -4.76 3.99
N TRP A 187 9.09 -4.60 2.71
CA TRP A 187 7.74 -4.74 2.19
C TRP A 187 7.19 -6.16 2.35
N LEU A 188 8.01 -7.16 2.08
CA LEU A 188 7.64 -8.57 2.13
C LEU A 188 7.50 -9.08 3.58
N VAL A 189 8.36 -8.63 4.50
CA VAL A 189 8.38 -9.04 5.92
C VAL A 189 7.14 -8.54 6.68
N THR A 190 6.68 -7.33 6.38
CA THR A 190 5.60 -6.62 7.10
C THR A 190 4.19 -7.05 6.70
N ARG A 191 4.05 -7.99 5.75
CA ARG A 191 2.76 -8.43 5.22
C ARG A 191 2.62 -9.94 5.34
N THR A 192 1.40 -10.44 5.22
CA THR A 192 1.13 -11.89 5.19
C THR A 192 0.47 -12.29 3.88
N SER A 193 0.68 -13.54 3.49
CA SER A 193 -0.04 -14.19 2.39
C SER A 193 -1.22 -15.01 2.92
N ARG A 194 -2.17 -15.35 2.04
CA ARG A 194 -3.33 -16.21 2.39
C ARG A 194 -3.04 -17.70 2.22
N GLY A 195 -1.77 -18.07 2.03
CA GLY A 195 -1.34 -19.45 1.82
C GLY A 195 -1.57 -20.35 3.03
N VAL A 196 -1.36 -21.66 2.86
CA VAL A 196 -1.38 -22.61 3.99
C VAL A 196 -0.25 -22.31 4.96
N LEU A 197 0.95 -22.10 4.41
CA LEU A 197 2.13 -21.60 5.12
C LEU A 197 2.57 -20.27 4.49
N SER A 198 2.76 -19.25 5.32
CA SER A 198 3.21 -17.92 4.88
C SER A 198 4.60 -17.63 5.41
N VAL A 199 5.43 -17.04 4.53
CA VAL A 199 6.71 -16.42 4.92
C VAL A 199 6.60 -14.96 4.53
N GLY A 200 6.06 -14.16 5.44
CA GLY A 200 5.58 -12.82 5.14
C GLY A 200 4.60 -12.83 3.95
N ARG A 201 4.86 -11.98 2.95
CA ARG A 201 4.05 -11.87 1.73
C ARG A 201 4.16 -13.07 0.79
N LEU A 202 5.08 -14.00 1.04
CA LEU A 202 5.28 -15.22 0.25
C LEU A 202 4.43 -16.38 0.78
N THR A 203 4.15 -17.35 -0.08
CA THR A 203 3.51 -18.62 0.28
C THR A 203 4.47 -19.76 0.04
N LEU A 204 4.74 -20.57 1.07
CA LEU A 204 5.50 -21.82 0.97
C LEU A 204 4.54 -22.97 0.68
N GLN A 205 4.88 -23.79 -0.31
CA GLN A 205 4.09 -24.95 -0.71
C GLN A 205 4.96 -26.05 -1.33
N ALA A 206 4.45 -27.27 -1.40
CA ALA A 206 5.02 -28.30 -2.26
C ALA A 206 4.87 -27.87 -3.74
N TRP A 207 5.89 -28.14 -4.57
CA TRP A 207 5.82 -27.86 -5.99
C TRP A 207 4.75 -28.72 -6.67
N ASN A 208 4.77 -30.02 -6.42
CA ASN A 208 3.71 -30.94 -6.80
C ASN A 208 3.78 -32.20 -5.92
N ARG A 209 2.64 -32.64 -5.34
CA ARG A 209 2.56 -33.89 -4.56
C ARG A 209 2.19 -35.11 -5.41
N ASN A 210 1.88 -34.89 -6.69
CA ASN A 210 1.45 -35.89 -7.65
C ASN A 210 0.28 -36.76 -7.13
N LEU A 211 -0.83 -36.09 -6.77
CA LEU A 211 -2.02 -36.72 -6.19
C LEU A 211 -2.64 -37.82 -7.07
N LYS A 212 -2.34 -37.81 -8.37
CA LYS A 212 -2.86 -38.79 -9.35
C LYS A 212 -1.83 -39.84 -9.77
N GLY A 213 -0.65 -39.89 -9.15
CA GLY A 213 0.38 -40.91 -9.44
C GLY A 213 0.93 -40.86 -10.87
N LYS A 214 0.94 -39.70 -11.54
CA LYS A 214 1.45 -39.58 -12.92
C LYS A 214 2.99 -39.71 -12.94
N PRO A 215 3.59 -40.67 -13.68
CA PRO A 215 5.04 -40.88 -13.66
C PRO A 215 5.85 -39.61 -13.99
N SER A 216 5.39 -38.81 -14.97
CA SER A 216 6.07 -37.55 -15.38
C SER A 216 6.13 -36.46 -14.30
N GLN A 217 5.37 -36.59 -13.21
CA GLN A 217 5.32 -35.62 -12.11
C GLN A 217 6.04 -36.10 -10.84
N GLU A 218 6.51 -37.34 -10.78
CA GLU A 218 7.19 -37.88 -9.57
C GLU A 218 8.43 -37.06 -9.22
N LYS A 219 9.24 -36.68 -10.23
CA LYS A 219 10.43 -35.82 -10.05
C LYS A 219 10.16 -34.43 -9.45
N LYS A 220 8.89 -34.04 -9.28
CA LYS A 220 8.48 -32.76 -8.69
C LYS A 220 8.09 -32.89 -7.21
N ARG A 221 7.95 -34.12 -6.71
CA ARG A 221 7.71 -34.39 -5.28
C ARG A 221 8.98 -34.12 -4.49
N GLY A 222 8.85 -33.87 -3.19
CA GLY A 222 9.97 -33.49 -2.32
C GLY A 222 10.51 -32.08 -2.58
N MET A 223 10.06 -31.40 -3.63
CA MET A 223 10.46 -30.04 -3.94
C MET A 223 9.53 -29.04 -3.26
N MET A 224 10.10 -28.09 -2.54
CA MET A 224 9.38 -26.92 -2.06
C MET A 224 9.43 -25.78 -3.07
N GLN A 225 8.42 -24.92 -3.01
CA GLN A 225 8.29 -23.75 -3.87
C GLN A 225 7.75 -22.57 -3.08
N LEU A 226 8.34 -21.41 -3.30
CA LEU A 226 7.86 -20.13 -2.78
C LEU A 226 7.17 -19.35 -3.90
N LYS A 227 5.94 -18.91 -3.63
CA LYS A 227 5.16 -18.07 -4.53
C LYS A 227 4.91 -16.68 -3.97
N TRP A 228 4.99 -15.69 -4.85
CA TRP A 228 4.61 -14.31 -4.62
C TRP A 228 3.43 -13.93 -5.52
N GLY A 229 2.23 -14.32 -5.10
CA GLY A 229 1.02 -14.22 -5.94
C GLY A 229 0.61 -12.80 -6.38
N GLN A 230 1.17 -11.75 -5.77
CA GLN A 230 0.86 -10.34 -6.07
C GLN A 230 2.09 -9.57 -6.55
N MET A 231 3.14 -10.25 -7.02
CA MET A 231 4.43 -9.63 -7.39
C MET A 231 4.27 -8.40 -8.28
N LYS A 232 3.57 -8.50 -9.42
CA LYS A 232 3.37 -7.34 -10.31
C LYS A 232 2.74 -6.14 -9.61
N LYS A 233 1.71 -6.38 -8.77
CA LYS A 233 1.00 -5.32 -8.05
C LYS A 233 1.91 -4.70 -6.99
N ASP A 234 2.58 -5.54 -6.21
CA ASP A 234 3.46 -5.12 -5.13
C ASP A 234 4.68 -4.36 -5.69
N MET A 235 5.31 -4.85 -6.78
CA MET A 235 6.42 -4.17 -7.47
C MET A 235 6.00 -2.81 -8.04
N ARG A 236 4.81 -2.70 -8.63
CA ARG A 236 4.27 -1.41 -9.10
C ARG A 236 4.10 -0.42 -7.95
N LEU A 237 3.55 -0.86 -6.82
CA LEU A 237 3.38 0.01 -5.65
C LEU A 237 4.74 0.45 -5.09
N LEU A 238 5.70 -0.45 -5.05
CA LEU A 238 7.06 -0.17 -4.59
C LEU A 238 7.80 0.78 -5.52
N SER A 239 7.69 0.60 -6.85
CA SER A 239 8.37 1.47 -7.82
C SER A 239 7.72 2.85 -7.95
N GLN A 240 6.39 2.95 -7.77
CA GLN A 240 5.74 4.26 -7.63
C GLN A 240 6.23 5.01 -6.39
N SER A 241 6.64 4.25 -5.37
CA SER A 241 7.24 4.81 -4.17
C SER A 241 8.77 4.92 -4.23
N THR A 242 9.49 4.47 -5.28
CA THR A 242 10.94 4.77 -5.46
C THR A 242 11.16 6.15 -6.08
N GLY A 243 10.17 6.71 -6.79
CA GLY A 243 10.11 8.16 -7.04
C GLY A 243 10.03 9.02 -5.76
N TYR A 244 9.77 8.39 -4.61
CA TYR A 244 9.72 9.01 -3.28
C TYR A 244 11.10 9.19 -2.63
N ARG A 245 12.20 8.66 -3.19
CA ARG A 245 13.56 8.87 -2.65
C ARG A 245 14.25 10.05 -3.33
N ALA A 246 13.83 11.24 -2.93
CA ALA A 246 14.64 12.44 -2.67
C ALA A 246 13.68 13.60 -2.38
N GLY A 247 13.26 13.77 -1.13
CA GLY A 247 12.60 14.99 -0.63
C GLY A 247 11.21 15.37 -1.16
N LYS A 248 10.63 14.66 -2.13
CA LYS A 248 9.42 15.11 -2.86
C LYS A 248 8.12 14.55 -2.31
N THR A 249 7.09 15.40 -2.24
CA THR A 249 5.77 15.00 -1.78
C THR A 249 4.96 14.31 -2.89
N SER A 250 3.88 13.57 -2.54
CA SER A 250 3.04 12.90 -3.56
C SER A 250 2.35 13.91 -4.49
N GLU A 251 2.08 15.11 -3.98
CA GLU A 251 1.53 16.23 -4.74
C GLU A 251 2.50 16.69 -5.82
N GLU A 252 3.78 16.87 -5.48
CA GLU A 252 4.83 17.29 -6.43
C GLU A 252 5.04 16.29 -7.55
N GLN A 253 5.01 14.99 -7.23
CA GLN A 253 5.16 13.92 -8.22
C GLN A 253 3.99 13.87 -9.20
N PHE A 254 2.77 14.08 -8.70
CA PHE A 254 1.58 14.09 -9.54
C PHE A 254 1.59 15.31 -10.48
N VAL A 255 1.92 16.49 -9.95
CA VAL A 255 2.03 17.72 -10.75
C VAL A 255 3.10 17.60 -11.83
N GLU A 256 4.30 17.12 -11.46
CA GLU A 256 5.38 16.86 -12.43
C GLU A 256 4.89 15.95 -13.57
N ARG A 257 4.21 14.86 -13.23
CA ARG A 257 3.71 13.89 -14.20
C ARG A 257 2.70 14.49 -15.17
N LEU A 258 1.73 15.25 -14.68
CA LEU A 258 0.73 15.90 -15.54
C LEU A 258 1.39 16.91 -16.47
N ASN A 259 2.30 17.72 -15.94
CA ASN A 259 2.98 18.79 -16.69
C ASN A 259 3.98 18.27 -17.72
N ARG A 260 4.52 17.05 -17.53
CA ARG A 260 5.33 16.37 -18.56
C ARG A 260 4.54 15.89 -19.78
N LYS A 261 3.21 15.83 -19.70
CA LYS A 261 2.32 15.41 -20.81
C LYS A 261 2.50 13.98 -21.34
N ALA A 262 3.34 13.18 -20.70
CA ALA A 262 3.63 11.80 -21.15
C ALA A 262 2.41 10.86 -21.00
N GLU A 263 1.55 11.09 -20.00
CA GLU A 263 0.36 10.26 -19.74
C GLU A 263 -0.92 10.99 -20.15
N ARG A 264 -1.30 10.89 -21.43
CA ARG A 264 -2.50 11.54 -21.98
C ARG A 264 -3.81 11.09 -21.30
N SER A 265 -3.85 9.88 -20.76
CA SER A 265 -5.03 9.32 -20.10
C SER A 265 -5.56 10.15 -18.92
N TYR A 266 -4.71 10.91 -18.22
CA TYR A 266 -5.19 11.80 -17.16
C TYR A 266 -5.90 13.03 -17.72
N TRP A 267 -5.43 13.57 -18.84
CA TRP A 267 -6.04 14.70 -19.52
C TRP A 267 -7.39 14.30 -20.12
N ASP A 268 -7.47 13.09 -20.70
CA ASP A 268 -8.73 12.51 -21.18
C ASP A 268 -9.76 12.37 -20.04
N VAL A 269 -9.33 11.92 -18.86
CA VAL A 269 -10.19 11.81 -17.67
C VAL A 269 -10.68 13.18 -17.21
N LEU A 270 -9.81 14.20 -17.24
CA LEU A 270 -10.17 15.57 -16.88
C LEU A 270 -11.07 16.25 -17.93
N GLY A 271 -11.17 15.68 -19.14
CA GLY A 271 -11.90 16.29 -20.25
C GLY A 271 -11.24 17.57 -20.76
N LEU A 272 -9.91 17.70 -20.61
CA LEU A 272 -9.14 18.89 -20.99
C LEU A 272 -8.04 18.51 -21.97
N PRO A 273 -7.72 19.36 -22.97
CA PRO A 273 -6.57 19.11 -23.83
C PRO A 273 -5.28 19.23 -23.03
N ALA A 274 -4.31 18.37 -23.33
CA ALA A 274 -3.03 18.38 -22.63
C ALA A 274 -2.24 19.67 -22.92
N GLU A 275 -2.32 20.18 -24.15
CA GLU A 275 -1.66 21.41 -24.56
C GLU A 275 -2.35 22.65 -23.98
N GLY A 276 -1.56 23.64 -23.57
CA GLY A 276 -2.06 24.89 -22.99
C GLY A 276 -2.68 24.78 -21.59
N HIS A 277 -2.57 23.62 -20.94
CA HIS A 277 -3.07 23.37 -19.59
C HIS A 277 -1.95 22.92 -18.68
N TYR A 278 -1.99 23.22 -17.39
CA TYR A 278 -0.93 22.86 -16.45
C TYR A 278 -1.52 22.54 -15.08
N ALA A 279 -1.01 21.49 -14.45
CA ALA A 279 -1.30 21.21 -13.05
C ALA A 279 -0.50 22.17 -12.16
N ILE A 280 -1.18 22.78 -11.19
CA ILE A 280 -0.65 23.74 -10.24
C ILE A 280 -0.84 23.18 -8.83
N ARG A 281 0.25 23.00 -8.09
CA ARG A 281 0.19 22.58 -6.69
C ARG A 281 -0.35 23.71 -5.81
N VAL A 282 -1.30 23.38 -4.92
CA VAL A 282 -1.73 24.29 -3.85
C VAL A 282 -0.63 24.36 -2.79
N LYS A 283 -0.09 25.56 -2.60
CA LYS A 283 1.02 25.87 -1.68
C LYS A 283 0.51 26.59 -0.43
N TYR A 284 -0.50 27.45 -0.58
CA TYR A 284 -0.98 28.32 0.47
C TYR A 284 -2.28 27.82 1.12
N GLN A 285 -2.46 28.18 2.39
CA GLN A 285 -3.74 28.01 3.06
C GLN A 285 -4.77 28.97 2.48
N GLN A 286 -5.99 28.46 2.34
CA GLN A 286 -7.11 29.16 1.73
C GLN A 286 -8.14 29.52 2.80
N TYR A 287 -8.90 30.59 2.56
CA TYR A 287 -9.91 31.02 3.51
C TYR A 287 -11.04 29.98 3.59
N GLY A 288 -11.22 29.39 4.77
CA GLY A 288 -12.28 28.41 5.02
C GLY A 288 -13.51 29.06 5.63
N LYS A 289 -14.59 29.18 4.86
CA LYS A 289 -15.85 29.86 5.24
C LYS A 289 -16.43 29.38 6.57
N LEU A 290 -16.39 28.06 6.83
CA LEU A 290 -16.88 27.49 8.09
C LEU A 290 -16.06 27.94 9.31
N SER A 291 -14.76 28.15 9.12
CA SER A 291 -13.83 28.48 10.21
C SER A 291 -13.56 29.96 10.38
N GLY A 292 -13.87 30.78 9.38
CA GLY A 292 -13.58 32.22 9.37
C GLY A 292 -12.09 32.56 9.33
N ARG A 293 -11.24 31.63 8.89
CA ARG A 293 -9.77 31.80 8.86
C ARG A 293 -9.12 30.98 7.75
N LYS A 294 -7.83 31.25 7.49
CA LYS A 294 -7.02 30.45 6.57
C LYS A 294 -6.77 29.04 7.13
N VAL A 295 -7.06 28.03 6.30
CA VAL A 295 -6.84 26.61 6.58
C VAL A 295 -6.41 25.90 5.28
N TRP A 296 -5.90 24.69 5.38
CA TRP A 296 -5.58 23.90 4.18
C TRP A 296 -6.84 23.60 3.39
N ALA A 297 -6.77 23.85 2.07
CA ALA A 297 -7.83 23.57 1.11
C ALA A 297 -8.16 22.08 1.03
N LYS A 298 -9.25 21.76 0.32
CA LYS A 298 -9.58 20.36 0.03
C LYS A 298 -8.76 19.84 -1.16
N ALA A 299 -8.56 20.68 -2.16
CA ALA A 299 -7.66 20.39 -3.28
C ALA A 299 -6.19 20.51 -2.84
N ASP A 300 -5.38 19.57 -3.34
CA ASP A 300 -3.93 19.56 -3.19
C ASP A 300 -3.25 20.12 -4.46
N ALA A 301 -3.95 20.09 -5.60
CA ALA A 301 -3.58 20.73 -6.86
C ALA A 301 -4.84 21.12 -7.66
N PHE A 302 -4.70 21.95 -8.69
CA PHE A 302 -5.75 22.27 -9.66
C PHE A 302 -5.16 22.42 -11.08
N ILE A 303 -6.00 22.58 -12.10
CA ILE A 303 -5.55 22.84 -13.47
C ILE A 303 -5.70 24.33 -13.80
N ALA A 304 -4.70 24.89 -14.46
CA ALA A 304 -4.73 26.24 -15.00
C ALA A 304 -4.45 26.22 -16.50
N SER A 305 -5.03 27.16 -17.25
CA SER A 305 -4.80 27.35 -18.69
C SER A 305 -3.89 28.53 -18.96
N GLY A 306 -3.13 28.45 -20.06
CA GLY A 306 -2.24 29.50 -20.54
C GLY A 306 -1.04 28.92 -21.28
N SER A 307 0.03 29.71 -21.36
CA SER A 307 1.30 29.29 -21.96
C SER A 307 2.40 29.35 -20.91
N VAL A 308 3.24 28.32 -20.87
CA VAL A 308 4.46 28.32 -20.07
C VAL A 308 5.62 28.04 -20.99
N ASP A 309 6.66 28.88 -20.90
CA ASP A 309 7.89 28.68 -21.63
C ASP A 309 8.49 27.28 -21.34
N PRO A 310 8.85 26.49 -22.38
CA PRO A 310 9.39 25.16 -22.20
C PRO A 310 10.67 25.12 -21.34
N SER A 311 11.56 26.09 -21.50
CA SER A 311 12.79 26.17 -20.70
C SER A 311 12.48 26.46 -19.23
N TYR A 312 11.44 27.26 -18.95
CA TYR A 312 10.96 27.49 -17.59
C TYR A 312 10.38 26.22 -16.97
N LEU A 313 9.58 25.45 -17.72
CA LEU A 313 9.07 24.15 -17.26
C LEU A 313 10.21 23.20 -16.89
N GLU A 314 11.22 23.09 -17.74
CA GLU A 314 12.39 22.23 -17.49
C GLU A 314 13.18 22.71 -16.26
N GLN A 315 13.42 24.01 -16.12
CA GLN A 315 14.08 24.61 -14.96
C GLN A 315 13.34 24.29 -13.65
N ARG A 316 12.00 24.32 -13.69
CA ARG A 316 11.14 23.95 -12.54
C ARG A 316 10.94 22.45 -12.40
N ALA A 317 11.60 21.64 -13.22
CA ALA A 317 11.41 20.19 -13.31
C ALA A 317 9.92 19.80 -13.41
N TYR A 318 9.14 20.60 -14.14
CA TYR A 318 7.69 20.48 -14.36
C TYR A 318 6.82 20.59 -13.09
N ARG A 319 7.39 21.05 -11.96
CA ARG A 319 6.69 21.18 -10.67
C ARG A 319 6.22 22.61 -10.44
N LEU A 320 5.11 22.96 -11.08
CA LEU A 320 4.52 24.29 -10.92
C LEU A 320 3.68 24.37 -9.63
N ASP A 321 3.80 25.47 -8.90
CA ASP A 321 2.93 25.84 -7.79
C ASP A 321 2.23 27.19 -8.03
N GLU A 322 1.45 27.66 -7.06
CA GLU A 322 0.68 28.91 -7.17
C GLU A 322 1.55 30.14 -7.49
N ASP A 323 2.82 30.17 -7.09
CA ASP A 323 3.73 31.28 -7.43
C ASP A 323 4.12 31.20 -8.91
N ASP A 324 4.40 30.00 -9.41
CA ASP A 324 4.69 29.77 -10.82
C ASP A 324 3.49 30.12 -11.70
N GLY A 325 2.28 29.72 -11.28
CA GLY A 325 1.04 30.05 -11.98
C GLY A 325 0.83 31.56 -12.14
N ARG A 326 1.06 32.34 -11.08
CA ARG A 326 1.01 33.80 -11.15
C ARG A 326 2.09 34.37 -12.08
N ARG A 327 3.33 33.89 -11.95
CA ARG A 327 4.46 34.37 -12.76
C ARG A 327 4.23 34.15 -14.26
N CYS A 328 3.64 33.02 -14.62
CA CYS A 328 3.36 32.67 -16.01
C CYS A 328 2.01 33.20 -16.52
N GLY A 329 1.25 33.94 -15.70
CA GLY A 329 -0.06 34.46 -16.10
C GLY A 329 -1.11 33.37 -16.36
N LEU A 330 -0.98 32.20 -15.72
CA LEU A 330 -1.91 31.10 -15.88
C LEU A 330 -3.24 31.39 -15.18
N ARG A 331 -4.35 31.03 -15.82
CA ARG A 331 -5.70 31.20 -15.28
C ARG A 331 -6.19 29.90 -14.70
N ALA A 332 -6.51 29.88 -13.41
CA ALA A 332 -7.10 28.71 -12.77
C ALA A 332 -8.43 28.34 -13.44
N ILE A 333 -8.66 27.04 -13.63
CA ILE A 333 -9.92 26.52 -14.17
C ILE A 333 -10.76 25.99 -13.01
N GLU A 334 -11.95 26.55 -12.86
CA GLU A 334 -12.92 26.09 -11.86
C GLU A 334 -13.32 24.63 -12.09
N GLY A 335 -13.66 23.91 -11.03
CA GLY A 335 -14.08 22.52 -11.14
C GLY A 335 -12.94 21.51 -11.33
N THR A 336 -11.68 21.98 -11.34
CA THR A 336 -10.51 21.13 -11.62
C THR A 336 -9.68 20.76 -10.40
N GLY A 337 -10.05 21.22 -9.21
CA GLY A 337 -9.27 20.90 -8.01
C GLY A 337 -9.24 19.39 -7.72
N ILE A 338 -8.05 18.92 -7.34
CA ILE A 338 -7.67 17.51 -7.25
C ILE A 338 -7.17 17.25 -5.84
N SER A 339 -7.78 16.28 -5.14
CA SER A 339 -7.20 15.76 -3.91
C SER A 339 -6.30 14.57 -4.19
N ILE A 340 -5.07 14.62 -3.71
CA ILE A 340 -3.99 13.68 -4.02
C ILE A 340 -3.73 12.84 -2.78
N LYS A 341 -3.81 11.51 -2.93
CA LYS A 341 -3.56 10.56 -1.83
C LYS A 341 -2.24 9.84 -2.04
N ARG A 342 -1.46 9.75 -0.97
CA ARG A 342 -0.19 9.03 -0.96
C ARG A 342 -0.40 7.58 -1.40
N PRO A 343 0.49 7.03 -2.24
CA PRO A 343 0.48 5.60 -2.57
C PRO A 343 0.47 4.77 -1.29
N ASN A 344 -0.44 3.80 -1.19
CA ASN A 344 -0.65 2.92 -0.02
C ASN A 344 -1.38 3.52 1.19
N SER A 345 -1.89 4.76 1.11
CA SER A 345 -2.70 5.31 2.21
C SER A 345 -4.11 4.69 2.21
N GLN A 346 -4.27 3.55 2.86
CA GLN A 346 -5.59 2.95 3.17
C GLN A 346 -6.25 3.60 4.41
N ALA A 347 -5.59 4.60 5.01
CA ALA A 347 -5.94 5.15 6.32
C ALA A 347 -6.12 6.68 6.34
N TYR A 348 -6.18 7.34 5.18
CA TYR A 348 -6.41 8.78 5.13
C TYR A 348 -7.76 9.16 5.70
N GLN A 349 -7.88 10.45 5.98
CA GLN A 349 -9.05 11.06 6.56
C GLN A 349 -9.73 11.85 5.44
N ILE A 350 -11.02 11.64 5.25
CA ILE A 350 -11.82 12.51 4.37
C ILE A 350 -11.92 13.87 5.04
N ILE A 351 -12.27 13.89 6.33
CA ILE A 351 -12.27 15.07 7.18
C ILE A 351 -12.08 14.68 8.64
N LYS A 352 -11.52 15.61 9.42
CA LYS A 352 -11.39 15.52 10.87
C LYS A 352 -12.00 16.77 11.50
N MET A 353 -12.99 16.55 12.34
CA MET A 353 -13.79 17.62 12.93
C MET A 353 -13.51 17.74 14.42
N ARG A 354 -13.28 18.97 14.87
CA ARG A 354 -13.28 19.38 16.29
C ARG A 354 -14.72 19.66 16.74
N PRO A 355 -15.00 19.83 18.04
CA PRO A 355 -16.35 20.14 18.54
C PRO A 355 -17.03 21.28 17.81
N GLU A 356 -16.33 22.38 17.56
CA GLU A 356 -16.90 23.58 16.93
C GLU A 356 -17.25 23.31 15.47
N THR A 357 -16.38 22.64 14.73
CA THR A 357 -16.62 22.24 13.34
C THR A 357 -17.80 21.28 13.24
N PHE A 358 -17.89 20.33 14.18
CA PHE A 358 -18.98 19.35 14.19
C PHE A 358 -20.31 20.04 14.51
N ALA A 359 -20.35 20.91 15.53
CA ALA A 359 -21.56 21.65 15.90
C ALA A 359 -22.09 22.49 14.73
N LYS A 360 -21.22 23.19 13.99
CA LYS A 360 -21.64 23.98 12.83
C LYS A 360 -22.24 23.15 11.69
N LEU A 361 -21.78 21.90 11.53
CA LEU A 361 -22.23 21.02 10.43
C LEU A 361 -23.41 20.13 10.81
N PHE A 362 -23.55 19.78 12.08
CA PHE A 362 -24.53 18.80 12.59
C PHE A 362 -25.49 19.38 13.63
N GLY A 363 -25.40 20.68 13.92
CA GLY A 363 -26.24 21.42 14.89
C GLY A 363 -25.91 21.15 16.36
N SER A 364 -25.38 19.98 16.71
CA SER A 364 -25.08 19.59 18.10
C SER A 364 -23.87 18.65 18.19
N THR A 365 -23.15 18.66 19.31
CA THR A 365 -22.04 17.75 19.58
C THR A 365 -22.46 16.44 20.26
N LEU A 366 -23.75 16.27 20.62
CA LEU A 366 -24.28 15.06 21.28
C LEU A 366 -23.95 13.78 20.51
N LEU A 367 -24.18 13.77 19.20
CA LEU A 367 -23.86 12.64 18.32
C LEU A 367 -22.35 12.34 18.28
N ALA A 368 -21.50 13.37 18.22
CA ALA A 368 -20.07 13.17 18.21
C ALA A 368 -19.54 12.64 19.55
N ALA A 369 -20.11 13.10 20.67
CA ALA A 369 -19.82 12.61 22.00
C ALA A 369 -20.19 11.11 22.12
N GLY A 370 -21.38 10.72 21.68
CA GLY A 370 -21.83 9.32 21.70
C GLY A 370 -20.99 8.41 20.81
N ALA A 371 -20.61 8.88 19.63
CA ALA A 371 -19.70 8.16 18.73
C ALA A 371 -18.28 8.01 19.32
N SER A 372 -17.92 8.85 20.29
CA SER A 372 -16.58 8.92 20.88
C SER A 372 -16.35 8.03 22.09
N LEU A 373 -17.40 7.59 22.77
CA LEU A 373 -17.34 6.83 24.02
C LEU A 373 -16.44 5.58 23.96
N TYR A 374 -15.80 5.27 25.08
CA TYR A 374 -15.31 3.94 25.39
C TYR A 374 -16.50 3.05 25.81
N CYS A 375 -16.64 1.89 25.17
CA CYS A 375 -17.72 0.93 25.45
C CYS A 375 -17.28 -0.54 25.39
N LYS A 376 -16.00 -0.80 25.08
CA LYS A 376 -15.43 -2.16 24.98
C LYS A 376 -14.56 -2.52 26.18
N LYS A 377 -13.59 -1.66 26.54
CA LYS A 377 -12.69 -1.89 27.66
C LYS A 377 -13.27 -1.26 28.93
N LEU A 378 -13.63 -2.08 29.92
CA LEU A 378 -14.19 -1.62 31.20
C LEU A 378 -13.25 -0.64 31.91
N SER A 379 -11.94 -0.91 31.88
CA SER A 379 -10.90 -0.03 32.44
C SER A 379 -10.79 1.36 31.78
N LYS A 380 -11.54 1.62 30.71
CA LYS A 380 -11.54 2.91 30.01
C LYS A 380 -12.87 3.67 30.15
N LEU A 381 -13.86 3.12 30.83
CA LEU A 381 -15.18 3.77 30.98
C LEU A 381 -15.09 5.07 31.78
N HIS A 382 -14.24 5.14 32.80
CA HIS A 382 -14.03 6.36 33.61
C HIS A 382 -13.54 7.58 32.80
N HIS A 383 -13.02 7.38 31.58
CA HIS A 383 -12.64 8.50 30.71
C HIS A 383 -13.83 9.11 29.96
N ASN A 384 -15.03 8.53 30.03
CA ASN A 384 -16.17 8.98 29.23
C ASN A 384 -16.68 10.36 29.65
N GLU A 385 -16.66 10.70 30.93
CA GLU A 385 -17.00 12.07 31.38
C GLU A 385 -16.05 13.12 30.80
N ALA A 386 -14.74 12.82 30.75
CA ALA A 386 -13.78 13.69 30.10
C ALA A 386 -14.04 13.81 28.59
N ILE A 387 -14.50 12.74 27.94
CA ILE A 387 -14.95 12.79 26.54
C ILE A 387 -16.14 13.74 26.40
N LEU A 388 -17.15 13.64 27.26
CA LEU A 388 -18.32 14.51 27.19
C LEU A 388 -17.94 15.99 27.37
N ARG A 389 -17.15 16.30 28.42
CA ARG A 389 -16.60 17.66 28.64
C ARG A 389 -15.82 18.16 27.42
N GLY A 390 -15.01 17.29 26.83
CA GLY A 390 -14.24 17.57 25.63
C GLY A 390 -15.05 17.87 24.37
N TRP A 391 -16.32 17.45 24.34
CA TRP A 391 -17.29 17.78 23.30
C TRP A 391 -18.24 18.91 23.71
N GLY A 392 -18.06 19.50 24.90
CA GLY A 392 -18.93 20.56 25.42
C GLY A 392 -20.32 20.05 25.82
N VAL A 393 -20.43 18.80 26.27
CA VAL A 393 -21.70 18.16 26.64
C VAL A 393 -21.69 17.79 28.13
N THR A 394 -22.77 18.11 28.85
CA THR A 394 -22.98 17.70 30.24
C THR A 394 -23.46 16.24 30.32
N VAL A 395 -23.21 15.57 31.44
CA VAL A 395 -23.63 14.17 31.61
C VAL A 395 -25.16 14.08 31.57
N GLU A 396 -25.84 15.02 32.20
CA GLU A 396 -27.30 15.09 32.34
C GLU A 396 -27.96 15.22 30.95
N ALA A 397 -27.51 16.20 30.15
CA ALA A 397 -28.03 16.40 28.80
C ALA A 397 -27.75 15.20 27.89
N PHE A 398 -26.57 14.59 28.03
CA PHE A 398 -26.20 13.40 27.28
C PHE A 398 -27.11 12.21 27.60
N LEU A 399 -27.33 11.94 28.89
CA LEU A 399 -28.16 10.83 29.35
C LEU A 399 -29.62 11.05 28.93
N ALA A 400 -30.16 12.25 29.13
CA ALA A 400 -31.53 12.59 28.73
C ALA A 400 -31.75 12.37 27.22
N TYR A 401 -30.85 12.90 26.38
CA TYR A 401 -30.93 12.75 24.92
C TYR A 401 -30.93 11.28 24.50
N TYR A 402 -29.96 10.49 24.99
CA TYR A 402 -29.84 9.10 24.57
C TYR A 402 -30.88 8.17 25.20
N SER A 403 -31.40 8.50 26.38
CA SER A 403 -32.48 7.73 26.97
C SER A 403 -33.77 7.87 26.18
N ASN A 404 -34.06 9.08 25.71
CA ASN A 404 -35.17 9.33 24.79
C ASN A 404 -34.93 8.68 23.43
N ALA A 405 -33.78 8.94 22.80
CA ALA A 405 -33.49 8.50 21.43
C ALA A 405 -33.38 6.96 21.26
N LEU A 406 -33.13 6.23 22.34
CA LEU A 406 -33.02 4.77 22.35
C LEU A 406 -34.15 4.08 23.10
N GLU A 407 -35.10 4.83 23.65
CA GLU A 407 -36.19 4.32 24.51
C GLU A 407 -35.66 3.38 25.60
N MET A 408 -34.56 3.77 26.27
CA MET A 408 -33.95 2.97 27.34
C MET A 408 -33.37 3.83 28.45
N PRO A 409 -33.52 3.44 29.73
CA PRO A 409 -32.87 4.14 30.83
C PRO A 409 -31.35 3.96 30.78
N ILE A 410 -30.60 5.06 30.90
CA ILE A 410 -29.14 5.06 30.93
C ILE A 410 -28.68 5.72 32.23
N GLY A 411 -28.26 4.90 33.19
CA GLY A 411 -27.91 5.39 34.53
C GLY A 411 -26.52 6.01 34.65
N SER A 412 -25.58 5.72 33.74
CA SER A 412 -24.20 6.22 33.85
C SER A 412 -23.41 6.06 32.55
N VAL A 413 -22.45 6.97 32.32
CA VAL A 413 -21.47 6.87 31.24
C VAL A 413 -20.15 6.20 31.65
N SER A 414 -19.95 5.95 32.95
CA SER A 414 -18.69 5.45 33.53
C SER A 414 -18.83 4.06 34.16
N SER A 415 -20.06 3.59 34.41
CA SER A 415 -20.32 2.30 35.08
C SER A 415 -20.21 1.09 34.15
N ALA A 416 -19.63 0.00 34.66
CA ALA A 416 -19.57 -1.29 33.98
C ALA A 416 -20.98 -1.87 33.71
N LYS A 417 -21.96 -1.62 34.58
CA LYS A 417 -23.35 -2.06 34.42
C LYS A 417 -24.00 -1.49 33.14
N CYS A 418 -23.54 -0.33 32.69
CA CYS A 418 -24.08 0.36 31.52
C CYS A 418 -23.37 -0.01 30.20
N GLN A 419 -22.45 -0.98 30.19
CA GLN A 419 -21.64 -1.28 29.01
C GLN A 419 -22.49 -1.61 27.76
N ARG A 420 -23.61 -2.32 27.93
CA ARG A 420 -24.55 -2.63 26.84
C ARG A 420 -25.17 -1.35 26.26
N CYS A 421 -25.64 -0.45 27.12
CA CYS A 421 -26.20 0.85 26.73
C CYS A 421 -25.14 1.71 26.00
N LEU A 422 -23.90 1.77 26.49
CA LEU A 422 -22.82 2.55 25.84
C LEU A 422 -22.47 2.01 24.44
N ARG A 423 -22.60 0.71 24.20
CA ARG A 423 -22.46 0.13 22.85
C ARG A 423 -23.64 0.52 21.95
N ALA A 424 -24.85 0.53 22.49
CA ALA A 424 -26.05 0.96 21.76
C ALA A 424 -25.94 2.44 21.36
N ILE A 425 -25.61 3.33 22.31
CA ILE A 425 -25.35 4.76 22.08
C ILE A 425 -24.32 4.97 20.96
N LYS A 426 -23.16 4.31 21.07
CA LYS A 426 -22.09 4.47 20.07
C LYS A 426 -22.51 3.99 18.68
N ARG A 427 -23.30 2.92 18.60
CA ARG A 427 -23.83 2.39 17.34
C ARG A 427 -24.85 3.35 16.75
N TYR A 428 -25.83 3.78 17.54
CA TYR A 428 -26.84 4.76 17.15
C TYR A 428 -26.19 6.03 16.62
N ALA A 429 -25.33 6.66 17.43
CA ALA A 429 -24.67 7.91 17.06
C ALA A 429 -23.93 7.82 15.72
N LYS A 430 -23.19 6.72 15.50
CA LYS A 430 -22.49 6.50 14.23
C LYS A 430 -23.45 6.24 13.06
N ALA A 431 -24.56 5.54 13.29
CA ALA A 431 -25.58 5.30 12.28
C ALA A 431 -26.25 6.62 11.89
N THR A 432 -26.72 7.41 12.85
CA THR A 432 -27.35 8.71 12.65
C THR A 432 -26.44 9.69 11.90
N ILE A 433 -25.17 9.83 12.30
CA ILE A 433 -24.19 10.66 11.57
C ILE A 433 -24.02 10.14 10.13
N THR A 434 -23.96 8.83 9.94
CA THR A 434 -23.82 8.23 8.61
C THR A 434 -25.05 8.51 7.74
N GLU A 435 -26.25 8.44 8.30
CA GLU A 435 -27.50 8.73 7.60
C GLU A 435 -27.63 10.21 7.25
N GLN A 436 -27.32 11.12 8.17
CA GLN A 436 -27.30 12.56 7.89
C GLN A 436 -26.37 12.89 6.72
N ILE A 437 -25.14 12.36 6.69
CA ILE A 437 -24.20 12.55 5.57
C ILE A 437 -24.72 11.92 4.26
N LYS A 438 -25.50 10.82 4.35
CA LYS A 438 -26.04 10.16 3.16
C LYS A 438 -27.26 10.88 2.57
N ASN A 439 -28.08 11.47 3.43
CA ASN A 439 -29.35 12.06 3.05
C ASN A 439 -29.25 13.57 2.78
N ASP A 440 -28.13 14.20 3.15
CA ASP A 440 -27.84 15.60 2.85
C ASP A 440 -26.71 15.72 1.79
N PRO A 441 -27.05 15.99 0.52
CA PRO A 441 -26.08 16.18 -0.56
C PRO A 441 -25.14 17.37 -0.32
N THR A 442 -25.63 18.44 0.32
CA THR A 442 -24.84 19.65 0.62
C THR A 442 -23.77 19.35 1.66
N LEU A 443 -24.15 18.67 2.75
CA LEU A 443 -23.21 18.19 3.75
C LEU A 443 -22.22 17.20 3.14
N ALA A 444 -22.66 16.28 2.27
CA ALA A 444 -21.77 15.37 1.58
C ALA A 444 -20.76 16.12 0.69
N ALA A 445 -21.20 17.08 -0.11
CA ALA A 445 -20.33 17.88 -0.96
C ALA A 445 -19.31 18.67 -0.12
N PHE A 446 -19.76 19.26 0.99
CA PHE A 446 -18.88 19.94 1.96
C PHE A 446 -17.78 18.99 2.48
N LEU A 447 -18.16 17.81 2.99
CA LEU A 447 -17.21 16.89 3.62
C LEU A 447 -16.23 16.25 2.62
N PHE A 448 -16.71 15.86 1.44
CA PHE A 448 -15.94 15.08 0.47
C PHE A 448 -15.20 15.95 -0.55
N LEU A 449 -15.77 17.09 -0.92
CA LEU A 449 -15.28 17.97 -1.98
C LEU A 449 -14.84 19.34 -1.45
N GLY A 450 -15.25 19.74 -0.24
CA GLY A 450 -14.96 21.07 0.31
C GLY A 450 -15.86 22.18 -0.24
N VAL A 451 -16.90 21.81 -1.01
CA VAL A 451 -17.88 22.75 -1.58
C VAL A 451 -18.60 23.49 -0.46
N GLY A 452 -18.75 24.81 -0.63
CA GLY A 452 -19.30 25.70 0.39
C GLY A 452 -18.32 26.09 1.49
N ASN A 453 -17.18 25.39 1.65
CA ASN A 453 -16.11 25.82 2.56
C ASN A 453 -15.03 26.65 1.88
N PHE A 454 -14.71 26.31 0.63
CA PHE A 454 -13.66 26.94 -0.16
C PHE A 454 -14.23 27.42 -1.50
N ASP A 455 -13.64 28.48 -2.03
CA ASP A 455 -13.90 28.94 -3.39
C ASP A 455 -13.13 28.07 -4.40
N GLU A 456 -13.59 28.06 -5.66
CA GLU A 456 -12.85 27.41 -6.74
C GLU A 456 -11.48 28.11 -6.96
N PRO A 457 -10.43 27.37 -7.35
CA PRO A 457 -10.38 25.94 -7.68
C PRO A 457 -10.02 25.03 -6.47
N TYR A 458 -10.23 25.50 -5.23
CA TYR A 458 -9.72 24.84 -4.01
C TYR A 458 -10.62 23.74 -3.44
N THR A 459 -11.73 23.45 -4.12
CA THR A 459 -12.59 22.28 -3.91
C THR A 459 -11.98 21.08 -4.63
N ALA A 460 -12.16 19.86 -4.12
CA ALA A 460 -11.60 18.66 -4.74
C ALA A 460 -12.65 17.89 -5.54
N HIS A 461 -12.90 18.30 -6.78
CA HIS A 461 -13.78 17.59 -7.72
C HIS A 461 -13.16 16.31 -8.27
N TRP A 462 -11.84 16.16 -8.17
CA TRP A 462 -11.09 14.99 -8.61
C TRP A 462 -10.32 14.34 -7.46
N LEU A 463 -10.12 13.03 -7.56
CA LEU A 463 -9.38 12.23 -6.59
C LEU A 463 -8.30 11.44 -7.32
N TYR A 464 -7.05 11.68 -6.93
CA TYR A 464 -5.91 10.86 -7.35
C TYR A 464 -5.50 9.90 -6.23
N GLU A 465 -5.66 8.60 -6.47
CA GLU A 465 -5.40 7.56 -5.48
C GLU A 465 -4.93 6.28 -6.17
N GLU A 466 -3.90 5.61 -5.61
CA GLU A 466 -3.32 4.38 -6.17
C GLU A 466 -2.89 4.48 -7.66
N GLY A 467 -2.51 5.69 -8.09
CA GLY A 467 -2.11 5.97 -9.48
C GLY A 467 -3.27 6.22 -10.44
N ILE A 468 -4.51 6.26 -9.94
CA ILE A 468 -5.72 6.44 -10.74
C ILE A 468 -6.32 7.80 -10.42
N LEU A 469 -6.55 8.61 -11.45
CA LEU A 469 -7.34 9.82 -11.39
C LEU A 469 -8.79 9.47 -11.70
N ARG A 470 -9.73 9.97 -10.90
CA ARG A 470 -11.16 9.75 -11.09
C ARG A 470 -11.97 10.93 -10.53
N PRO A 471 -13.22 11.11 -10.96
CA PRO A 471 -14.12 12.06 -10.32
C PRO A 471 -14.20 11.75 -8.81
N ASN A 472 -14.01 12.77 -7.99
CA ASN A 472 -14.22 12.66 -6.56
C ASN A 472 -15.73 12.61 -6.30
N ARG A 473 -16.14 11.59 -5.57
CA ARG A 473 -17.54 11.32 -5.27
C ARG A 473 -17.64 10.95 -3.81
N ARG A 474 -18.87 10.87 -3.30
CA ARG A 474 -19.13 10.32 -1.97
C ARG A 474 -18.69 8.85 -1.91
N LEU A 475 -17.47 8.62 -1.43
CA LEU A 475 -16.89 7.29 -1.24
C LEU A 475 -17.62 6.55 -0.10
N PRO A 476 -17.67 5.21 -0.12
CA PRO A 476 -18.03 4.44 1.07
C PRO A 476 -17.17 4.84 2.27
N PHE A 477 -17.80 5.21 3.38
CA PHE A 477 -17.11 5.79 4.53
C PHE A 477 -17.55 5.18 5.86
N ARG A 478 -16.75 5.41 6.89
CA ARG A 478 -17.01 5.02 8.28
C ARG A 478 -16.66 6.15 9.25
N ILE A 479 -17.40 6.20 10.34
CA ILE A 479 -17.18 7.14 11.44
C ILE A 479 -16.24 6.53 12.49
N THR A 480 -15.15 7.23 12.78
CA THR A 480 -14.18 6.86 13.82
C THR A 480 -13.77 8.08 14.65
N THR A 481 -12.96 7.84 15.68
CA THR A 481 -12.37 8.90 16.51
C THR A 481 -10.91 9.12 16.15
N GLY A 482 -10.42 10.34 16.34
CA GLY A 482 -8.99 10.63 16.22
C GLY A 482 -8.15 9.89 17.25
N SER A 483 -6.87 9.62 16.92
CA SER A 483 -5.90 8.97 17.82
C SER A 483 -5.55 9.81 19.05
N GLY A 484 -5.81 11.13 19.01
CA GLY A 484 -5.55 12.05 20.12
C GLY A 484 -6.54 11.99 21.28
N ARG A 485 -7.61 11.16 21.20
CA ARG A 485 -8.66 11.09 22.23
C ARG A 485 -8.10 10.77 23.63
N SER A 486 -7.09 9.90 23.73
CA SER A 486 -6.46 9.56 25.02
C SER A 486 -5.58 10.68 25.59
N ARG A 487 -5.30 11.73 24.80
CA ARG A 487 -4.51 12.90 25.17
C ARG A 487 -5.38 14.17 25.29
N GLY A 488 -6.69 14.01 25.53
CA GLY A 488 -7.64 15.13 25.62
C GLY A 488 -7.96 15.84 24.30
N ARG A 489 -7.54 15.30 23.15
CA ARG A 489 -7.84 15.88 21.83
C ARG A 489 -9.02 15.14 21.19
N TYR A 490 -10.21 15.67 21.40
CA TYR A 490 -11.46 15.07 20.95
C TYR A 490 -11.78 15.50 19.52
N THR A 491 -11.83 14.53 18.60
CA THR A 491 -12.20 14.76 17.21
C THR A 491 -12.92 13.56 16.64
N LEU A 492 -13.90 13.82 15.78
CA LEU A 492 -14.58 12.83 14.97
C LEU A 492 -13.98 12.82 13.57
N VAL A 493 -13.76 11.63 13.03
CA VAL A 493 -13.05 11.43 11.77
C VAL A 493 -13.91 10.61 10.84
N VAL A 494 -14.10 11.14 9.62
CA VAL A 494 -14.68 10.39 8.50
C VAL A 494 -13.54 9.78 7.72
N LYS A 495 -13.57 8.46 7.54
CA LYS A 495 -12.56 7.71 6.78
C LYS A 495 -13.21 6.88 5.68
N PRO A 496 -12.50 6.61 4.57
CA PRO A 496 -12.92 5.58 3.62
C PRO A 496 -13.10 4.22 4.32
N LYS A 497 -13.99 3.39 3.77
CA LYS A 497 -14.24 2.01 4.23
C LYS A 497 -13.21 1.02 3.69
#